data_AF-A0A1G0RY67-F1
#
_entry.id   AF-A0A1G0RY67-F1
#
_cell.length_a   1.000
_cell.length_b   1.000
_cell.length_c   1.000
_cell.angle_alpha   90.00
_cell.angle_beta   90.00
_cell.angle_gamma   90.00
#
_symmetry.space_group_name_H-M   'P 1'
#
loop_
_entity.id
_entity.type
_entity.pdbx_description
1 polymer ?
#
loop_
_entity_poly.entity_id
_entity_poly.type
_entity_poly.pdbx_seq_one_letter_code
_entity_poly.pdbx_strand_id
1 'polypeptide(L)'
;MKKSSKPLIIVITSLLVLITIIILISQGLRLKYEELQRELAQLENRIKTEKTQSVGLKANYQMLTAQDAIKNYAMNELGLVDASSDPNRKITLSTEDIAKLTESVRNVNE
;
A
#
# COMPACT_ATOMS: atom_id res chain seq x y z
N MET A 1 -59.34 47.12 -33.57
CA MET A 1 -59.25 46.15 -32.45
C MET A 1 -57.86 46.24 -31.84
N LYS A 2 -57.72 46.71 -30.59
CA LYS A 2 -56.42 46.74 -29.88
C LYS A 2 -55.95 45.30 -29.70
N LYS A 3 -54.92 44.88 -30.43
CA LYS A 3 -54.27 43.58 -30.22
C LYS A 3 -53.70 43.59 -28.80
N SER A 4 -54.34 42.85 -27.89
CA SER A 4 -53.85 42.70 -26.52
C SER A 4 -52.50 41.98 -26.58
N SER A 5 -51.43 42.63 -26.11
CA SER A 5 -50.07 42.05 -26.06
C SER A 5 -49.87 41.08 -24.89
N LYS A 6 -50.85 40.99 -23.98
CA LYS A 6 -50.82 40.13 -22.78
C LYS A 6 -50.57 38.63 -23.06
N PRO A 7 -51.23 37.97 -24.03
CA PRO A 7 -50.99 36.55 -24.32
C PRO A 7 -49.60 36.31 -24.92
N LEU A 8 -49.07 37.24 -25.72
CA LEU A 8 -47.74 37.10 -26.31
C LEU A 8 -46.65 37.12 -25.24
N ILE A 9 -46.78 38.01 -24.25
CA ILE A 9 -45.84 38.11 -23.12
C ILE A 9 -45.81 36.79 -22.36
N ILE A 10 -46.96 36.23 -22.00
CA ILE A 10 -47.04 34.96 -21.24
C ILE A 10 -46.34 33.81 -21.98
N VAL A 11 -46.51 33.72 -23.31
CA VAL A 11 -45.84 32.69 -24.12
C VAL A 11 -44.32 32.87 -24.11
N ILE A 12 -43.84 34.11 -24.28
CA ILE A 12 -42.41 34.42 -24.26
C ILE A 12 -41.80 34.12 -22.88
N THR A 13 -42.47 34.50 -21.79
CA THR A 13 -41.96 34.24 -20.43
C THR A 13 -41.93 32.74 -20.15
N SER A 14 -42.96 31.99 -20.56
CA SER A 14 -42.99 30.53 -20.42
C SER A 14 -41.84 29.86 -21.18
N LEU A 15 -41.56 30.30 -22.40
CA LEU A 15 -40.44 29.80 -23.20
C LEU A 15 -39.09 30.08 -22.54
N LEU A 16 -38.91 31.29 -21.98
CA LEU A 16 -37.71 31.67 -21.24
C LEU A 16 -37.48 30.77 -20.01
N VAL A 17 -38.54 30.49 -19.25
CA VAL A 17 -38.46 29.59 -18.09
C VAL A 17 -38.04 28.19 -18.53
N LEU A 18 -38.62 27.69 -19.62
CA LEU A 18 -38.34 26.34 -20.13
C LEU A 18 -36.89 26.21 -20.60
N ILE A 19 -36.37 27.20 -21.33
CA ILE A 19 -34.95 27.26 -21.73
C ILE A 19 -34.04 27.30 -20.49
N THR A 20 -34.41 28.10 -19.49
CA THR A 20 -33.62 28.22 -18.24
C THR A 20 -33.53 26.87 -17.52
N ILE A 21 -34.63 26.13 -17.43
CA ILE A 21 -34.65 24.79 -16.80
C ILE A 21 -33.72 23.83 -17.56
N ILE A 22 -33.75 23.82 -18.89
CA ILE A 22 -32.89 22.95 -19.70
C ILE A 22 -31.41 23.27 -19.46
N ILE A 23 -31.05 24.56 -19.41
CA ILE A 23 -29.68 24.99 -19.12
C ILE A 23 -29.24 24.51 -17.72
N LEU A 24 -30.09 24.68 -16.70
CA LEU A 24 -29.78 24.23 -15.35
C LEU A 24 -29.59 22.71 -15.27
N ILE A 25 -30.43 21.93 -15.94
CA ILE A 25 -30.29 20.47 -16.01
C ILE A 25 -28.97 20.09 -16.69
N SER A 26 -28.64 20.71 -17.82
CA SER A 26 -27.41 20.43 -18.56
C SER A 26 -26.16 20.71 -17.71
N GLN A 27 -26.14 21.85 -17.01
CA GLN A 27 -25.04 22.22 -16.12
C GLN A 27 -24.95 21.29 -14.90
N GLY A 28 -26.09 20.90 -14.32
CA GLY A 28 -26.15 19.93 -13.22
C GLY A 28 -25.62 18.55 -13.60
N LEU A 29 -25.98 18.06 -14.79
CA LEU A 29 -25.46 16.80 -15.33
C LEU A 29 -23.95 16.87 -15.57
N ARG A 30 -23.45 17.98 -16.12
CA ARG A 30 -22.02 18.18 -16.35
C ARG A 30 -21.23 18.15 -15.04
N LEU A 31 -21.70 18.87 -14.02
CA LEU A 31 -21.07 18.87 -12.70
C LEU A 31 -21.03 17.47 -12.07
N LYS A 32 -22.14 16.72 -12.17
CA LYS A 32 -22.19 15.34 -11.68
C LYS A 32 -21.24 14.40 -12.42
N TYR A 33 -21.09 14.61 -13.73
CA TYR A 33 -20.14 13.84 -14.53
C TYR A 33 -18.68 14.13 -14.17
N GLU A 34 -18.34 15.41 -13.99
CA GLU A 34 -17.00 15.83 -13.54
C GLU A 34 -16.68 15.29 -12.14
N GLU A 35 -17.64 15.32 -11.22
CA GLU A 35 -17.52 14.73 -9.89
C GLU A 35 -17.24 13.21 -9.96
N LEU A 36 -18.03 12.48 -10.74
CA LEU A 36 -17.87 11.03 -10.90
C LEU A 36 -16.52 10.67 -11.53
N GLN A 37 -16.07 11.40 -12.55
CA GLN A 37 -14.75 11.18 -13.15
C GLN A 37 -13.63 11.40 -12.13
N ARG A 38 -13.76 12.42 -11.27
CA ARG A 38 -12.77 12.70 -10.24
C ARG A 38 -12.70 11.58 -9.21
N GLU A 39 -13.86 11.06 -8.78
CA GLU A 39 -13.92 9.92 -7.85
C GLU A 39 -13.29 8.67 -8.45
N LEU A 40 -13.58 8.36 -9.72
CA LEU A 40 -12.97 7.22 -10.41
C LEU A 40 -11.45 7.34 -10.48
N ALA A 41 -10.93 8.52 -10.84
CA ALA A 41 -9.49 8.75 -10.89
C ALA A 41 -8.82 8.63 -9.51
N GLN A 42 -9.48 9.10 -8.44
CA GLN A 42 -8.99 8.92 -7.07
C GLN A 42 -8.98 7.46 -6.65
N LEU A 43 -10.03 6.71 -6.99
CA LEU A 43 -10.13 5.29 -6.68
C LEU A 43 -9.07 4.47 -7.42
N GLU A 44 -8.85 4.74 -8.70
CA GLU A 44 -7.81 4.09 -9.50
C GLU A 44 -6.42 4.35 -8.92
N ASN A 45 -6.13 5.60 -8.53
CA ASN A 45 -4.86 5.94 -7.88
C ASN A 45 -4.66 5.22 -6.55
N ARG A 46 -5.72 5.09 -5.74
CA ARG A 46 -5.66 4.31 -4.48
C ARG A 46 -5.37 2.85 -4.74
N ILE A 47 -6.11 2.22 -5.65
CA ILE A 47 -5.91 0.80 -6.03
C ILE A 47 -4.48 0.58 -6.54
N LYS A 48 -3.98 1.48 -7.40
CA LYS A 48 -2.62 1.40 -7.91
C LYS A 48 -1.59 1.50 -6.78
N THR A 49 -1.79 2.41 -5.84
CA THR A 49 -0.91 2.60 -4.67
C THR A 49 -0.90 1.37 -3.78
N GLU A 50 -2.07 0.83 -3.43
CA GLU A 50 -2.20 -0.39 -2.63
C GLU A 50 -1.56 -1.60 -3.33
N LYS A 51 -1.77 -1.73 -4.65
CA LYS A 51 -1.14 -2.80 -5.44
C LYS A 51 0.38 -2.67 -5.41
N THR A 52 0.93 -1.48 -5.64
CA THR A 52 2.38 -1.24 -5.55
C THR A 52 2.92 -1.53 -4.16
N GLN A 53 2.21 -1.12 -3.10
CA GLN A 53 2.59 -1.40 -1.72
C GLN A 53 2.61 -2.91 -1.45
N SER A 54 1.60 -3.65 -1.90
CA SER A 54 1.53 -5.11 -1.73
C SER A 54 2.66 -5.84 -2.46
N VAL A 55 3.01 -5.40 -3.68
CA VAL A 55 4.14 -5.94 -4.44
C VAL A 55 5.46 -5.61 -3.75
N GLY A 56 5.64 -4.38 -3.28
CA GLY A 56 6.81 -3.97 -2.52
C GLY A 56 6.96 -4.77 -1.23
N LEU A 57 5.86 -5.02 -0.51
CA LEU A 57 5.86 -5.86 0.69
C LEU A 57 6.30 -7.29 0.37
N LYS A 58 5.74 -7.90 -0.69
CA LYS A 58 6.14 -9.25 -1.14
C LYS A 58 7.62 -9.30 -1.54
N ALA A 59 8.11 -8.30 -2.27
CA ALA A 59 9.50 -8.21 -2.67
C ALA A 59 10.43 -8.08 -1.44
N ASN A 60 10.06 -7.24 -0.47
CA ASN A 60 10.82 -7.11 0.79
C ASN A 60 10.84 -8.41 1.60
N TYR A 61 9.70 -9.10 1.70
CA TYR A 61 9.67 -10.42 2.36
C TYR A 61 10.58 -11.40 1.63
N GLN A 62 10.48 -11.50 0.31
CA GLN A 62 11.34 -12.40 -0.48
C GLN A 62 12.83 -12.06 -0.31
N MET A 63 13.18 -10.78 -0.24
CA MET A 63 14.55 -10.32 0.00
C MET A 63 15.05 -10.72 1.40
N LEU A 64 14.22 -10.58 2.44
CA LEU A 64 14.57 -10.97 3.81
C LEU A 64 14.61 -12.49 4.01
N THR A 65 13.75 -13.24 3.30
CA THR A 65 13.72 -14.71 3.35
C THR A 65 14.70 -15.36 2.37
N ALA A 66 15.44 -14.58 1.58
CA ALA A 66 16.45 -15.11 0.68
C ALA A 66 17.53 -15.80 1.51
N GLN A 67 17.85 -17.05 1.16
CA GLN A 67 18.82 -17.86 1.89
C GLN A 67 20.16 -17.12 2.06
N ASP A 68 20.61 -16.40 1.04
CA ASP A 68 21.84 -15.62 1.07
C ASP A 68 21.76 -14.43 2.05
N ALA A 69 20.60 -13.79 2.17
CA ALA A 69 20.41 -12.70 3.13
C ALA A 69 20.40 -13.23 4.57
N ILE A 70 19.72 -14.35 4.82
CA ILE A 70 19.71 -15.02 6.12
C ILE A 70 21.12 -15.50 6.49
N LYS A 71 21.84 -16.12 5.54
CA LYS A 71 23.19 -16.62 5.73
C LYS A 71 24.16 -15.47 6.02
N ASN A 72 24.11 -14.38 5.27
CA ASN A 72 24.95 -13.20 5.52
C ASN A 72 24.62 -12.55 6.87
N TYR A 73 23.34 -12.45 7.24
CA TYR A 73 22.95 -11.93 8.55
C TYR A 73 23.45 -12.83 9.69
N ALA A 74 23.30 -14.14 9.55
CA ALA A 74 23.81 -15.12 10.51
C ALA A 74 25.34 -15.07 10.65
N MET A 75 26.07 -14.92 9.54
CA MET A 75 27.53 -14.83 9.56
C MET A 75 28.04 -13.49 10.13
N ASN A 76 27.41 -12.37 9.77
CA ASN A 76 27.92 -11.04 10.12
C ASN A 76 27.40 -10.51 11.47
N GLU A 77 26.12 -10.70 11.79
CA GLU A 77 25.56 -10.20 13.07
C GLU A 77 25.55 -11.26 14.17
N LEU A 78 25.29 -12.52 13.84
CA LEU A 78 25.21 -13.60 14.84
C LEU A 78 26.54 -14.34 15.03
N GLY A 79 27.57 -14.01 14.23
CA GLY A 79 28.89 -14.65 14.30
C GLY A 79 28.87 -16.15 14.01
N LEU A 80 27.83 -16.64 13.34
CA LEU A 80 27.67 -18.07 13.03
C LEU A 80 28.54 -18.43 11.83
N VAL A 81 29.39 -19.44 11.98
CA VAL A 81 30.26 -19.92 10.91
C VAL A 81 29.52 -20.96 10.08
N ASP A 82 29.56 -20.83 8.76
CA ASP A 82 28.92 -21.77 7.85
C ASP A 82 29.53 -23.16 8.00
N ALA A 83 28.76 -24.13 8.50
CA ALA A 83 29.18 -25.51 8.68
C ALA A 83 29.65 -26.18 7.36
N SER A 84 29.19 -25.65 6.22
CA SER A 84 29.56 -26.10 4.88
C SER A 84 30.97 -25.68 4.46
N SER A 85 31.54 -24.65 5.10
CA SER A 85 32.80 -24.03 4.68
C SER A 85 34.05 -24.68 5.28
N ASP A 86 33.90 -25.55 6.28
CA ASP A 86 34.99 -26.38 6.80
C ASP A 86 34.47 -27.73 7.34
N PRO A 87 34.35 -28.77 6.49
CA PRO A 87 33.87 -30.09 6.92
C PRO A 87 34.83 -30.83 7.88
N ASN A 88 36.02 -30.27 8.16
CA ASN A 88 37.05 -30.90 8.99
C ASN A 88 37.27 -30.21 10.35
N ARG A 89 36.62 -29.07 10.63
CA ARG A 89 36.59 -28.48 11.98
C ARG A 89 35.58 -29.22 12.87
N LYS A 90 35.92 -30.45 13.26
CA LYS A 90 35.27 -31.08 14.42
C LYS A 90 35.79 -30.38 15.67
N ILE A 91 34.94 -29.58 16.32
CA ILE A 91 35.19 -29.16 17.69
C ILE A 91 34.98 -30.40 18.56
N THR A 92 36.02 -31.19 18.75
CA THR A 92 36.05 -32.24 19.77
C THR A 92 36.22 -31.56 21.12
N LEU A 93 35.12 -31.25 21.76
CA LEU A 93 35.11 -30.84 23.17
C LEU A 93 35.25 -32.09 24.04
N SER A 94 36.25 -32.06 24.91
CA SER A 94 36.36 -32.98 26.04
C SER A 94 35.17 -32.77 26.97
N THR A 95 34.59 -33.85 27.49
CA THR A 95 33.51 -33.82 28.49
C THR A 95 33.88 -32.99 29.73
N GLU A 96 35.18 -32.90 30.03
CA GLU A 96 35.73 -32.15 31.16
C GLU A 96 35.64 -30.63 30.94
N ASP A 97 35.83 -30.17 29.70
CA ASP A 97 35.74 -28.75 29.35
C ASP A 97 34.28 -28.27 29.36
N ILE A 98 33.35 -29.14 28.99
CA ILE A 98 31.90 -28.87 29.09
C ILE A 98 31.48 -28.74 30.55
N ALA A 99 32.00 -29.61 31.43
CA ALA A 99 31.72 -29.55 32.87
C ALA A 99 32.25 -28.25 33.50
N LYS A 100 33.49 -27.85 33.18
CA LYS A 100 34.07 -26.58 33.65
C LYS A 100 33.32 -25.36 33.15
N LEU A 101 32.88 -25.36 31.88
CA LEU A 101 32.07 -24.26 31.35
C LEU A 101 30.72 -24.17 32.06
N THR A 102 30.08 -25.31 32.30
CA THR A 102 28.77 -25.38 32.97
C THR A 102 28.87 -24.87 34.42
N GLU A 103 29.95 -25.21 35.12
CA GLU A 103 30.23 -24.73 36.47
C GLU A 103 30.56 -23.24 36.49
N SER A 104 31.32 -22.75 35.50
CA SER A 104 31.65 -21.33 35.35
C SER A 104 30.42 -20.47 35.06
N VAL A 105 29.51 -20.93 34.19
CA VAL A 105 28.25 -20.23 33.90
C VAL A 105 27.30 -20.24 35.09
N ARG A 106 27.33 -21.29 35.91
CA ARG A 106 26.52 -21.39 37.12
C ARG A 106 26.99 -20.42 38.21
N ASN A 107 28.30 -20.28 38.40
CA ASN A 107 28.88 -19.35 39.39
C ASN A 107 28.77 -17.87 39.02
N VAL A 108 28.53 -17.54 37.74
CA VAL A 108 28.32 -16.15 37.28
C VAL A 108 26.86 -15.71 37.44
N ASN A 109 25.93 -16.67 37.59
CA ASN A 109 24.49 -16.41 37.76
C ASN A 109 24.01 -16.50 39.22
N GLU A 110 24.93 -16.69 40.18
CA GLU A 110 24.72 -16.47 41.63
C GLU A 110 25.33 -15.12 42.05
#